data_AF-A0A2A8ZQN9-F1
#
_entry.id   AF-A0A2A8ZQN9-F1
#
_cell.length_a   1.000
_cell.length_b   1.000
_cell.length_c   1.000
_cell.angle_alpha   90.00
_cell.angle_beta   90.00
_cell.angle_gamma   90.00
#
_symmetry.space_group_name_H-M   'P 1'
#
loop_
_entity.id
_entity.type
_entity.pdbx_description
1 polymer ?
#
loop_
_entity_poly.entity_id
_entity_poly.type
_entity_poly.pdbx_seq_one_letter_code
_entity_poly.pdbx_strand_id
1 'polypeptide(L)' 'MEMENLQKLIEEKKQELIKLVEKYGFTHKQVLYLSQDIDMLVNLYIIIKVNEITVHIGVVPHHYQANKTKYPLK' A
#
# COMPACT_ATOMS: atom_id res chain seq x y z
N MET A 1 4.53 -2.86 -17.37
CA MET A 1 3.23 -2.17 -17.54
C MET A 1 2.41 -2.09 -16.25
N GLU A 2 2.01 -3.19 -15.61
CA GLU A 2 1.14 -3.09 -14.41
C GLU A 2 1.84 -2.49 -13.17
N MET A 3 3.10 -2.84 -12.95
CA MET A 3 3.84 -2.41 -11.76
C MET A 3 4.24 -0.92 -11.78
N GLU A 4 4.56 -0.38 -12.96
CA GLU A 4 4.85 1.05 -13.16
C GLU A 4 3.59 1.90 -12.92
N ASN A 5 2.42 1.39 -13.29
CA ASN A 5 1.14 2.04 -13.01
C ASN A 5 0.84 2.08 -11.50
N LEU A 6 1.15 1.01 -10.77
CA LEU A 6 0.97 0.98 -9.32
C LEU A 6 1.91 1.96 -8.60
N GLN A 7 3.18 2.02 -9.02
CA GLN A 7 4.13 3.01 -8.49
C GLN A 7 3.68 4.45 -8.75
N LYS A 8 3.22 4.73 -9.98
CA LYS A 8 2.70 6.06 -10.34
C LYS A 8 1.49 6.43 -9.48
N LEU A 9 0.55 5.51 -9.29
CA LEU A 9 -0.62 5.73 -8.45
C LEU A 9 -0.24 6.02 -6.99
N ILE A 10 0.75 5.31 -6.44
CA ILE A 10 1.25 5.56 -5.08
C ILE A 10 1.83 6.97 -4.97
N GLU A 11 2.61 7.42 -5.95
CA GLU A 11 3.21 8.76 -5.93
C GLU A 11 2.12 9.84 -6.09
N GLU A 12 1.15 9.67 -6.98
CA GLU A 12 0.03 10.58 -7.14
C GLU A 12 -0.77 10.74 -5.83
N LYS A 13 -1.07 9.61 -5.17
CA LYS A 13 -1.79 9.61 -3.88
C LYS A 13 -0.98 10.22 -2.75
N LYS A 14 0.33 10.02 -2.72
CA LYS A 14 1.22 10.67 -1.76
C LYS A 14 1.23 12.20 -1.92
N GLN A 15 1.23 12.71 -3.15
CA GLN A 15 1.12 14.16 -3.40
C GLN A 15 -0.24 14.72 -2.96
N GLU A 16 -1.32 13.96 -3.17
CA GLU A 16 -2.66 14.29 -2.66
C GLU A 16 -2.70 14.35 -1.12
N LEU A 17 -2.03 13.41 -0.45
CA LEU A 17 -1.92 13.37 1.01
C LEU A 17 -1.19 14.59 1.57
N ILE A 18 -0.06 14.98 0.96
CA ILE A 18 0.70 16.17 1.38
C ILE A 18 -0.20 17.41 1.33
N LYS A 19 -0.91 17.63 0.22
CA LYS A 19 -1.83 18.76 0.06
C LYS A 19 -2.96 18.76 1.09
N LEU A 20 -3.50 17.58 1.40
CA LEU A 20 -4.56 17.43 2.40
C LEU A 20 -4.06 17.67 3.83
N VAL A 21 -2.85 17.21 4.14
CA VAL A 21 -2.17 17.48 5.41
C VAL A 21 -1.91 18.96 5.59
N GLU A 22 -1.41 19.64 4.55
CA GLU A 22 -1.18 21.10 4.59
C GLU A 22 -2.48 21.88 4.81
N LYS A 23 -3.60 21.40 4.24
CA LYS A 23 -4.89 22.07 4.35
C LYS A 23 -5.64 21.81 5.66
N TYR A 24 -5.58 20.58 6.19
CA TYR A 24 -6.46 20.13 7.28
C TYR A 24 -5.72 19.58 8.51
N GLY A 25 -4.42 19.31 8.39
CA GLY A 25 -3.61 18.67 9.42
C GLY A 25 -3.78 17.14 9.50
N PHE A 26 -2.88 16.50 10.24
CA PHE A 26 -2.78 15.03 10.30
C PHE A 26 -3.97 14.31 10.94
N THR A 27 -4.72 14.99 11.80
CA THR A 27 -5.85 14.38 12.54
C THR A 27 -7.16 14.39 11.76
N HIS A 28 -7.19 15.03 10.59
CA HIS A 28 -8.40 15.12 9.79
C HIS A 28 -8.75 13.75 9.19
N LYS A 29 -10.03 13.36 9.28
CA LYS A 29 -10.50 12.03 8.84
C LYS A 29 -10.11 11.70 7.39
N GLN A 30 -10.17 12.67 6.48
CA GLN A 30 -9.81 12.43 5.07
C GLN A 30 -8.30 12.18 4.90
N VAL A 31 -7.46 12.83 5.71
CA VAL A 31 -6.01 12.58 5.73
C VAL A 31 -5.72 11.18 6.27
N LEU A 32 -6.42 10.77 7.32
CA LEU A 32 -6.29 9.44 7.89
C LEU A 32 -6.72 8.34 6.90
N TYR A 33 -7.87 8.49 6.24
CA TYR A 33 -8.33 7.52 5.24
C TYR A 33 -7.38 7.44 4.05
N LEU A 34 -6.95 8.59 3.52
CA LEU A 34 -6.01 8.59 2.41
C LEU A 34 -4.65 7.98 2.78
N SER A 35 -4.18 8.18 4.02
CA SER A 35 -2.98 7.51 4.52
C SER A 35 -3.14 5.99 4.58
N GLN A 36 -4.32 5.49 4.94
CA GLN A 36 -4.62 4.05 4.96
C GLN A 36 -4.69 3.46 3.55
N ASP A 37 -5.27 4.20 2.60
CA ASP A 37 -5.31 3.79 1.20
C ASP A 37 -3.89 3.67 0.62
N ILE A 38 -3.01 4.64 0.91
CA ILE A 38 -1.60 4.60 0.50
C ILE A 38 -0.88 3.40 1.12
N ASP A 39 -1.09 3.13 2.41
CA ASP A 39 -0.50 1.99 3.11
C ASP A 39 -0.91 0.65 2.45
N MET A 40 -2.19 0.50 2.07
CA MET A 40 -2.68 -0.66 1.35
C MET A 40 -2.03 -0.83 -0.02
N LEU A 41 -1.87 0.27 -0.78
CA LEU A 41 -1.21 0.25 -2.10
C LEU A 41 0.27 -0.12 -1.98
N VAL A 42 0.98 0.42 -0.97
CA VAL A 42 2.37 0.07 -0.69
C VAL A 42 2.48 -1.41 -0.30
N ASN A 43 1.58 -1.90 0.55
CA ASN A 43 1.58 -3.30 0.93
C ASN A 43 1.33 -4.23 -0.28
N LEU A 44 0.39 -3.86 -1.16
CA LEU A 44 0.16 -4.59 -2.42
C LEU A 44 1.42 -4.60 -3.30
N TYR A 45 2.08 -3.46 -3.45
CA TYR A 45 3.32 -3.35 -4.22
C TYR A 45 4.42 -4.26 -3.66
N ILE A 46 4.59 -4.28 -2.34
CA ILE A 46 5.53 -5.16 -1.65
C ILE A 46 5.17 -6.63 -1.90
N ILE A 47 3.89 -7.03 -1.76
CA ILE A 47 3.43 -8.40 -1.99
C ILE A 47 3.76 -8.85 -3.42
N ILE A 48 3.46 -8.01 -4.42
CA ILE A 48 3.75 -8.32 -5.83
C ILE A 48 5.26 -8.51 -6.01
N LYS A 49 6.09 -7.60 -5.50
CA LYS A 49 7.55 -7.71 -5.61
C LYS A 49 8.12 -8.93 -4.92
N VAL A 50 7.63 -9.23 -3.71
CA VAL A 50 8.06 -10.38 -2.95
C VAL A 50 7.64 -11.68 -3.62
N ASN A 51 6.44 -11.75 -4.21
CA ASN A 51 5.99 -12.91 -4.96
C ASN A 51 6.82 -13.12 -6.23
N GLU A 52 7.13 -12.06 -6.98
CA GLU A 52 8.04 -12.16 -8.13
C GLU A 52 9.40 -12.72 -7.71
N ILE A 53 9.99 -12.19 -6.63
CA ILE A 53 11.26 -12.69 -6.10
C ILE A 53 11.11 -14.15 -5.69
N THR A 54 10.11 -14.48 -4.87
CA THR A 54 9.81 -15.84 -4.37
C THR A 54 9.68 -16.87 -5.48
N VAL A 55 9.01 -16.53 -6.59
CA VAL A 55 8.89 -17.41 -7.77
C VAL A 55 10.26 -17.63 -8.43
N HIS A 56 11.17 -16.67 -8.37
CA HIS A 56 12.51 -16.79 -8.94
C HIS A 56 13.49 -17.55 -8.02
N ILE A 57 13.34 -17.47 -6.69
CA ILE A 57 14.27 -18.12 -5.72
C ILE A 57 13.70 -19.38 -5.05
N GLY A 58 12.42 -19.71 -5.23
CA GLY A 58 11.77 -20.89 -4.65
C GLY A 58 11.51 -20.81 -3.14
N VAL A 59 11.51 -19.61 -2.54
CA VAL A 59 11.43 -19.42 -1.07
C VAL A 59 10.29 -18.48 -0.70
N VAL A 60 9.25 -18.99 -0.03
CA VAL A 60 8.10 -18.17 0.44
C VAL A 60 8.43 -17.54 1.80
N PRO A 61 8.49 -16.20 1.93
CA PRO A 61 8.85 -15.57 3.19
C PRO A 61 7.78 -15.73 4.29
N HIS A 62 8.20 -16.25 5.43
CA HIS A 62 7.36 -16.62 6.59
C HIS A 62 6.46 -15.50 7.15
N HIS A 63 6.83 -14.23 6.94
CA HIS A 63 6.09 -13.06 7.46
C HIS A 63 4.76 -12.80 6.71
N TYR A 64 4.57 -13.37 5.51
CA TYR A 64 3.37 -13.15 4.68
C TYR A 64 2.28 -14.21 4.87
N GLN A 65 2.49 -15.20 5.75
CA GLN A 65 1.44 -16.18 6.08
C GLN A 65 0.38 -15.66 7.06
N ALA A 66 0.41 -14.38 7.44
CA ALA A 66 -0.45 -13.83 8.48
C ALA A 66 -1.19 -12.56 8.06
N ASN A 67 -2.22 -12.66 7.19
CA ASN A 67 -3.39 -11.77 7.24
C ASN A 67 -4.57 -12.28 6.37
N LYS A 68 -5.19 -13.39 6.77
CA LYS A 68 -6.57 -13.70 6.32
C LYS A 68 -7.63 -13.38 7.39
N THR A 69 -7.23 -12.81 8.53
CA THR A 69 -8.10 -12.68 9.71
C THR A 69 -8.15 -11.27 10.31
N LYS A 70 -7.40 -10.27 9.82
CA LYS A 70 -7.31 -8.97 10.52
C LYS A 70 -8.09 -7.81 9.88
N TYR A 71 -8.49 -7.91 8.62
CA TYR A 71 -9.39 -6.93 7.98
C TYR A 71 -10.50 -7.64 7.19
N PRO A 72 -11.62 -8.03 7.83
CA PRO A 72 -12.79 -8.47 7.08
C PRO A 72 -13.35 -7.26 6.31
N LEU A 73 -13.34 -7.35 4.98
CA LEU A 73 -14.16 -6.50 4.12
C LEU A 73 -15.63 -6.73 4.53
N LYS A 74 -16.27 -5.69 5.07
CA LYS A 74 -17.72 -5.68 5.33
C LYS A 74 -18.49 -5.39 4.05
#